data_AF-A0A520IU54-F1
#
_entry.id   AF-A0A520IU54-F1
#
_cell.length_a   1.000
_cell.length_b   1.000
_cell.length_c   1.000
_cell.angle_alpha   90.00
_cell.angle_beta   90.00
_cell.angle_gamma   90.00
#
_symmetry.space_group_name_H-M   'P 1'
#
loop_
_entity.id
_entity.type
_entity.pdbx_description
1 polymer ?
#
loop_
_entity_poly.entity_id
_entity_poly.type
_entity_poly.pdbx_seq_one_letter_code
_entity_poly.pdbx_strand_id
1 'polypeptide(L)'
;MFQRFTALLNLEPDPGIVIAQYGELRRQNPMLYALLIINTLAVSYTHYAYAPVWLTVGAAGVLVGYCVGRLIFWLMFAERASTITVERAESALRGTMILAASAAMIFLGWAAMLDQYGGPLERAHIAVFTAVTVIGCIFCLVYVPQIALMVNGLVMTSVLVYYLYIGNAVLIGIALNVALVSAVMIQVLLNSFDGFATLIRSQAILAAQQFETERLGLDNARLALTRRPAARRGRESACGRRG
;
A
#
# COMPACT_ATOMS: atom_id res chain seq x y z
N MET A 1 1.70 -4.07 22.80
CA MET A 1 1.47 -3.27 21.58
C MET A 1 2.80 -2.89 20.91
N PHE A 2 3.75 -2.29 21.64
CA PHE A 2 5.07 -1.88 21.12
C PHE A 2 5.95 -3.03 20.58
N GLN A 3 5.93 -4.22 21.20
CA GLN A 3 6.71 -5.38 20.72
C GLN A 3 6.15 -6.03 19.42
N ARG A 4 4.84 -5.95 19.17
CA ARG A 4 4.25 -6.33 17.87
C ARG A 4 4.63 -5.32 16.79
N PHE A 5 4.73 -4.05 17.17
CA PHE A 5 5.20 -2.96 16.32
C PHE A 5 6.61 -3.21 15.78
N THR A 6 7.54 -3.67 16.63
CA THR A 6 8.92 -4.02 16.24
C THR A 6 9.04 -5.33 15.46
N ALA A 7 8.10 -6.27 15.61
CA ALA A 7 8.08 -7.49 14.81
C ALA A 7 7.60 -7.23 13.38
N LEU A 8 6.64 -6.30 13.21
CA LEU A 8 6.17 -5.78 11.92
C LEU A 8 7.22 -4.95 11.15
N LEU A 9 8.29 -4.53 11.83
CA LEU A 9 9.39 -3.76 11.24
C LEU A 9 10.40 -4.63 10.46
N ASN A 10 10.29 -5.96 10.50
CA ASN A 10 11.05 -6.83 9.62
C ASN A 10 10.21 -7.10 8.37
N LEU A 11 10.70 -6.72 7.18
CA LEU A 11 10.16 -7.26 5.93
C LEU A 11 10.19 -8.78 6.08
N GLU A 12 9.01 -9.39 6.19
CA GLU A 12 8.92 -10.84 6.21
C GLU A 12 9.38 -11.31 4.82
N PRO A 13 10.52 -12.00 4.71
CA PRO A 13 11.22 -12.20 3.45
C PRO A 13 10.53 -13.25 2.55
N ASP A 14 9.25 -13.52 2.79
CA ASP A 14 8.48 -14.50 2.03
C ASP A 14 8.24 -13.96 0.61
N PRO A 15 8.80 -14.62 -0.43
CA PRO A 15 8.61 -14.26 -1.84
C PRO A 15 7.15 -14.02 -2.23
N GLY A 16 6.23 -14.81 -1.66
CA GLY A 16 4.80 -14.73 -1.97
C GLY A 16 4.15 -13.45 -1.46
N ILE A 17 4.59 -12.94 -0.30
CA ILE A 17 4.07 -11.71 0.31
C ILE A 17 4.49 -10.50 -0.53
N VAL A 18 5.77 -10.43 -0.92
CA VAL A 18 6.32 -9.30 -1.69
C VAL A 18 5.62 -9.14 -3.05
N ILE A 19 5.41 -10.25 -3.77
CA ILE A 19 4.73 -10.23 -5.08
C ILE A 19 3.27 -9.80 -4.93
N ALA A 20 2.58 -10.27 -3.89
CA ALA A 20 1.20 -9.89 -3.61
C ALA A 20 1.07 -8.40 -3.23
N GLN A 21 2.00 -7.88 -2.42
CA GLN A 21 2.09 -6.45 -2.09
C GLN A 21 2.29 -5.58 -3.33
N TYR A 22 3.21 -5.97 -4.22
CA TYR A 22 3.42 -5.27 -5.48
C TYR A 22 2.17 -5.30 -6.36
N GLY A 23 1.49 -6.45 -6.43
CA GLY A 23 0.26 -6.62 -7.20
C GLY A 23 -0.84 -5.65 -6.79
N GLU A 24 -1.02 -5.43 -5.49
CA GLU A 24 -2.03 -4.46 -5.07
C GLU A 24 -1.55 -2.99 -5.09
N LEU A 25 -0.28 -2.72 -4.80
CA LEU A 25 0.29 -1.38 -5.02
C LEU A 25 0.04 -0.91 -6.46
N ARG A 26 0.25 -1.79 -7.43
CA ARG A 26 -0.02 -1.54 -8.86
C ARG A 26 -1.49 -1.20 -9.13
N ARG A 27 -2.43 -1.75 -8.37
CA ARG A 27 -3.87 -1.51 -8.52
C ARG A 27 -4.30 -0.19 -7.89
N GLN A 28 -3.73 0.17 -6.74
CA GLN A 28 -4.13 1.37 -5.97
C GLN A 28 -3.44 2.66 -6.45
N ASN A 29 -2.18 2.58 -6.89
CA ASN A 29 -1.41 3.77 -7.30
C ASN A 29 -2.07 4.64 -8.38
N PRO A 30 -2.70 4.08 -9.45
CA PRO A 30 -3.37 4.90 -10.45
C PRO A 30 -4.48 5.78 -9.87
N MET A 31 -5.28 5.26 -8.94
CA MET A 31 -6.35 6.04 -8.30
C MET A 31 -5.79 7.18 -7.45
N LEU A 32 -4.67 6.96 -6.76
CA LEU A 32 -4.00 8.01 -6.00
C LEU A 32 -3.54 9.15 -6.91
N TYR A 33 -2.84 8.85 -8.00
CA TYR A 33 -2.35 9.89 -8.90
C TYR A 33 -3.49 10.66 -9.56
N ALA A 34 -4.60 9.98 -9.90
CA ALA A 34 -5.81 10.65 -10.38
C ALA A 34 -6.39 11.62 -9.34
N LEU A 35 -6.49 11.18 -8.08
CA LEU A 35 -6.93 12.03 -6.96
C LEU A 35 -6.02 13.26 -6.81
N LEU A 36 -4.69 13.08 -6.82
CA LEU A 36 -3.73 14.19 -6.71
C LEU A 36 -3.86 15.19 -7.87
N ILE A 37 -4.05 14.71 -9.10
CA ILE A 37 -4.25 15.57 -10.27
C ILE A 37 -5.49 16.45 -10.06
N ILE A 38 -6.64 15.84 -9.72
CA ILE A 38 -7.90 16.57 -9.51
C ILE A 38 -7.77 17.58 -8.38
N ASN A 39 -7.19 17.18 -7.25
CA ASN A 39 -6.98 18.06 -6.10
C ASN A 39 -6.07 19.25 -6.44
N THR A 40 -4.99 19.00 -7.18
CA THR A 40 -4.04 20.06 -7.60
C THR A 40 -4.72 21.05 -8.54
N LEU A 41 -5.49 20.56 -9.51
CA LEU A 41 -6.25 21.40 -10.43
C LEU A 41 -7.31 22.24 -9.70
N ALA A 42 -8.00 21.67 -8.71
CA ALA A 42 -8.99 22.39 -7.91
C ALA A 42 -8.37 23.53 -7.10
N VAL A 43 -7.26 23.28 -6.41
CA VAL A 43 -6.54 24.32 -5.66
C VAL A 43 -6.02 25.40 -6.62
N SER A 44 -5.43 24.99 -7.74
CA SER A 44 -4.91 25.92 -8.75
C SER A 44 -5.99 26.83 -9.32
N TYR A 45 -7.18 26.29 -9.62
CA TYR A 45 -8.32 27.04 -10.11
C TYR A 45 -8.81 28.06 -9.08
N THR A 46 -8.97 27.64 -7.81
CA THR A 46 -9.46 28.53 -6.75
C THR A 46 -8.47 29.64 -6.38
N HIS A 47 -7.17 29.39 -6.52
CA HIS A 47 -6.13 30.37 -6.19
C HIS A 47 -5.65 31.19 -7.40
N TYR A 48 -6.15 30.90 -8.59
CA TYR A 48 -5.72 31.56 -9.83
C TYR A 48 -5.84 33.08 -9.78
N ALA A 49 -6.87 33.60 -9.10
CA ALA A 49 -7.11 35.04 -8.97
C ALA A 49 -6.24 35.74 -7.91
N TYR A 50 -5.64 34.98 -6.97
CA TYR A 50 -4.98 35.53 -5.78
C TYR A 50 -3.47 35.29 -5.73
N ALA A 51 -2.99 34.23 -6.36
CA ALA A 51 -1.59 33.82 -6.34
C ALA A 51 -0.91 34.03 -7.70
N PRO A 52 0.42 34.27 -7.73
CA PRO A 52 1.16 34.48 -8.96
C PRO A 52 1.04 33.29 -9.91
N VAL A 53 0.92 33.57 -11.21
CA VAL A 53 0.70 32.56 -12.28
C VAL A 53 1.77 31.46 -12.29
N TRP A 54 3.01 31.78 -11.92
CA TRP A 54 4.07 30.77 -11.81
C TRP A 54 3.76 29.71 -10.74
N LEU A 55 3.09 30.06 -9.64
CA LEU A 55 2.78 29.13 -8.55
C LEU A 55 1.50 28.32 -8.83
N THR A 56 0.49 28.96 -9.43
CA THR A 56 -0.82 28.35 -9.72
C THR A 56 -0.84 27.56 -11.03
N VAL A 57 -0.07 27.96 -12.04
CA VAL A 57 -0.04 27.28 -13.34
C VAL A 57 1.29 26.57 -13.56
N GLY A 58 2.41 27.25 -13.31
CA GLY A 58 3.76 26.68 -13.52
C GLY A 58 4.03 25.48 -12.60
N ALA A 59 4.10 25.73 -11.30
CA ALA A 59 4.38 24.70 -10.30
C ALA A 59 3.31 23.61 -10.28
N ALA A 60 2.02 23.98 -10.34
CA ALA A 60 0.93 23.03 -10.46
C ALA A 60 1.04 22.16 -11.73
N GLY A 61 1.41 22.75 -12.87
CA GLY A 61 1.61 22.04 -14.12
C GLY A 61 2.74 21.02 -14.04
N VAL A 62 3.85 21.35 -13.36
CA VAL A 62 4.94 20.40 -13.10
C VAL A 62 4.46 19.24 -12.22
N LEU A 63 3.72 19.53 -11.15
CA LEU A 63 3.18 18.51 -10.24
C LEU A 63 2.18 17.59 -10.94
N VAL A 64 1.27 18.16 -11.73
CA VAL A 64 0.31 17.40 -12.54
C VAL A 64 1.04 16.57 -13.59
N GLY A 65 2.02 17.14 -14.28
CA GLY A 65 2.84 16.43 -15.26
C GLY A 65 3.56 15.22 -14.67
N TYR A 66 4.13 15.38 -13.47
CA TYR A 66 4.72 14.27 -12.71
C TYR A 66 3.67 13.19 -12.38
N CYS A 67 2.51 13.57 -11.85
CA CYS A 67 1.44 12.62 -11.52
C CYS A 67 0.90 11.90 -12.77
N VAL A 68 0.73 12.59 -13.89
CA VAL A 68 0.29 12.00 -15.17
C VAL A 68 1.34 11.04 -15.71
N GLY A 69 2.62 11.41 -15.69
CA GLY A 69 3.71 10.52 -16.11
C GLY A 69 3.74 9.24 -15.28
N ARG A 70 3.56 9.35 -13.96
CA ARG A 70 3.47 8.20 -13.05
C ARG A 70 2.20 7.37 -13.29
N LEU A 71 1.06 8.02 -13.52
CA LEU A 71 -0.19 7.34 -13.85
C LEU A 71 -0.02 6.49 -15.12
N ILE A 72 0.54 7.07 -16.18
CA ILE A 72 0.82 6.38 -17.44
C ILE A 72 1.82 5.24 -17.22
N PHE A 73 2.89 5.49 -16.46
CA PHE A 73 3.87 4.45 -16.10
C PHE A 73 3.20 3.22 -15.48
N TRP A 74 2.33 3.41 -14.49
CA TRP A 74 1.63 2.32 -13.82
C TRP A 74 0.60 1.61 -14.70
N LEU A 75 -0.08 2.35 -15.59
CA LEU A 75 -1.09 1.78 -16.49
C LEU A 75 -0.48 1.02 -17.67
N MET A 76 0.63 1.51 -18.22
CA MET A 76 1.20 1.00 -19.48
C MET A 76 2.47 0.17 -19.30
N PHE A 77 3.33 0.50 -18.33
CA PHE A 77 4.69 -0.03 -18.25
C PHE A 77 4.94 -0.92 -17.03
N ALA A 78 4.11 -0.82 -15.98
CA ALA A 78 4.29 -1.66 -14.80
C ALA A 78 3.99 -3.14 -15.09
N GLU A 79 5.02 -3.98 -14.90
CA GLU A 79 4.93 -5.44 -15.04
C GLU A 79 3.78 -6.02 -14.21
N ARG A 80 3.17 -7.10 -14.70
CA ARG A 80 2.12 -7.81 -13.97
C ARG A 80 2.72 -8.58 -12.81
N ALA A 81 1.99 -8.67 -11.70
CA ALA A 81 2.43 -9.42 -10.52
C ALA A 81 2.74 -10.90 -10.82
N SER A 82 2.12 -11.48 -11.86
CA SER A 82 2.36 -12.88 -12.26
C SER A 82 3.70 -13.12 -12.97
N THR A 83 4.41 -12.08 -13.40
CA THR A 83 5.63 -12.21 -14.22
C THR A 83 6.88 -11.59 -13.59
N ILE A 84 6.72 -10.83 -12.50
CA ILE A 84 7.81 -10.10 -11.86
C ILE A 84 8.62 -11.02 -10.92
N THR A 85 9.94 -10.86 -10.88
CA THR A 85 10.79 -11.55 -9.88
C THR A 85 10.71 -10.84 -8.54
N VAL A 86 11.01 -11.55 -7.45
CA VAL A 86 10.92 -11.02 -6.08
C VAL A 86 11.82 -9.79 -5.92
N GLU A 87 13.05 -9.84 -6.43
CA GLU A 87 14.04 -8.77 -6.30
C GLU A 87 13.58 -7.49 -7.03
N ARG A 88 12.92 -7.65 -8.18
CA ARG A 88 12.36 -6.53 -8.94
C ARG A 88 11.12 -5.96 -8.24
N ALA A 89 10.28 -6.81 -7.67
CA ALA A 89 9.13 -6.39 -6.89
C ALA A 89 9.56 -5.58 -5.66
N GLU A 90 10.57 -6.03 -4.91
CA GLU A 90 11.13 -5.29 -3.77
C GLU A 90 11.71 -3.93 -4.18
N SER A 91 12.48 -3.89 -5.27
CA SER A 91 13.06 -2.65 -5.78
C SER A 91 11.98 -1.66 -6.24
N ALA A 92 10.97 -2.13 -6.95
CA ALA A 92 9.84 -1.30 -7.40
C ALA A 92 9.01 -0.77 -6.22
N LEU A 93 8.78 -1.61 -5.20
CA LEU A 93 8.13 -1.24 -3.95
C LEU A 93 8.93 -0.12 -3.25
N ARG A 94 10.23 -0.33 -2.96
CA ARG A 94 11.09 0.67 -2.31
C ARG A 94 11.20 1.97 -3.09
N GLY A 95 11.43 1.90 -4.40
CA GLY A 95 11.54 3.08 -5.25
C GLY A 95 10.24 3.90 -5.27
N THR A 96 9.09 3.23 -5.29
CA THR A 96 7.78 3.90 -5.25
C THR A 96 7.52 4.56 -3.91
N MET A 97 7.93 3.94 -2.81
CA MET A 97 7.81 4.53 -1.47
C MET A 97 8.63 5.83 -1.35
N ILE A 98 9.89 5.82 -1.80
CA ILE A 98 10.76 7.00 -1.77
C ILE A 98 10.15 8.13 -2.62
N LEU A 99 9.68 7.79 -3.82
CA LEU A 99 9.02 8.75 -4.71
C LEU A 99 7.71 9.30 -4.14
N ALA A 100 6.93 8.48 -3.42
CA ALA A 100 5.71 8.91 -2.75
C ALA A 100 6.02 9.86 -1.59
N ALA A 101 7.03 9.53 -0.78
CA ALA A 101 7.49 10.38 0.32
C ALA A 101 8.01 11.73 -0.19
N SER A 102 8.83 11.74 -1.25
CA SER A 102 9.32 12.97 -1.86
C SER A 102 8.18 13.80 -2.46
N ALA A 103 7.24 13.15 -3.15
CA ALA A 103 6.08 13.84 -3.71
C ALA A 103 5.23 14.49 -2.61
N ALA A 104 4.97 13.79 -1.50
CA ALA A 104 4.21 14.33 -0.37
C ALA A 104 4.84 15.62 0.18
N MET A 105 6.17 15.64 0.35
CA MET A 105 6.88 16.83 0.84
C MET A 105 6.85 17.99 -0.16
N ILE A 106 6.96 17.69 -1.47
CA ILE A 106 6.87 18.72 -2.52
C ILE A 106 5.45 19.31 -2.56
N PHE A 107 4.41 18.47 -2.54
CA PHE A 107 3.02 18.92 -2.51
C PHE A 107 2.72 19.76 -1.28
N LEU A 108 3.23 19.35 -0.11
CA LEU A 108 3.10 20.11 1.12
C LEU A 108 3.79 21.48 1.04
N GLY A 109 5.02 21.52 0.52
CA GLY A 109 5.76 22.77 0.34
C GLY A 109 5.05 23.73 -0.62
N TRP A 110 4.52 23.20 -1.73
CA TRP A 110 3.71 23.96 -2.68
C TRP A 110 2.43 24.50 -2.04
N ALA A 111 1.70 23.67 -1.29
CA ALA A 111 0.49 24.08 -0.57
C ALA A 111 0.78 25.17 0.49
N ALA A 112 1.88 25.04 1.24
CA ALA A 112 2.30 26.05 2.22
C ALA A 112 2.69 27.39 1.57
N MET A 113 3.29 27.36 0.38
CA MET A 113 3.54 28.58 -0.39
C MET A 113 2.24 29.24 -0.86
N LEU A 114 1.26 28.44 -1.30
CA LEU A 114 -0.06 28.92 -1.72
C LEU A 114 -0.87 29.51 -0.56
N ASP A 115 -0.71 28.99 0.66
CA ASP A 115 -1.45 29.46 1.84
C ASP A 115 -1.16 30.92 2.22
N GLN A 116 -0.04 31.46 1.74
CA GLN A 116 0.32 32.88 1.86
C GLN A 116 -0.55 33.77 0.97
N TYR A 117 -1.23 33.21 -0.04
CA TYR A 117 -2.01 33.92 -1.04
C TYR A 117 -3.48 33.50 -0.96
N GLY A 118 -4.37 34.44 -0.66
CA GLY A 118 -5.82 34.18 -0.58
C GLY A 118 -6.43 34.57 0.76
N GLY A 119 -7.75 34.48 0.84
CA GLY A 119 -8.54 34.79 2.02
C GLY A 119 -8.77 33.58 2.94
N PRO A 120 -9.64 33.71 3.95
CA PRO A 120 -9.93 32.63 4.90
C PRO A 120 -10.54 31.38 4.26
N LEU A 121 -11.33 31.54 3.19
CA LEU A 121 -11.99 30.43 2.50
C LEU A 121 -10.99 29.61 1.67
N GLU A 122 -10.05 30.30 1.04
CA GLU A 122 -8.97 29.73 0.24
C GLU A 122 -7.99 28.93 1.12
N ARG A 123 -7.64 29.47 2.30
CA ARG A 123 -6.85 28.74 3.31
C ARG A 123 -7.56 27.50 3.83
N ALA A 124 -8.88 27.58 4.04
CA ALA A 124 -9.67 26.40 4.40
C ALA A 124 -9.65 25.34 3.28
N HIS A 125 -9.69 25.76 2.01
CA HIS A 125 -9.56 24.84 0.88
C HIS A 125 -8.18 24.17 0.82
N ILE A 126 -7.10 24.90 1.13
CA ILE A 126 -5.75 24.31 1.26
C ILE A 126 -5.68 23.29 2.40
N ALA A 127 -6.33 23.57 3.54
CA ALA A 127 -6.38 22.63 4.65
C ALA A 127 -7.12 21.33 4.27
N VAL A 128 -8.23 21.44 3.51
CA VAL A 128 -8.94 20.28 2.95
C VAL A 128 -8.08 19.51 1.95
N PHE A 129 -7.41 20.21 1.03
CA PHE A 129 -6.46 19.61 0.08
C PHE A 129 -5.36 18.82 0.81
N THR A 130 -4.80 19.40 1.88
CA THR A 130 -3.77 18.78 2.70
C THR A 130 -4.28 17.51 3.36
N ALA A 131 -5.49 17.55 3.93
CA ALA A 131 -6.13 16.39 4.55
C ALA A 131 -6.33 15.23 3.56
N VAL A 132 -6.86 15.51 2.37
CA VAL A 132 -7.09 14.52 1.32
C VAL A 132 -5.76 13.92 0.83
N THR A 133 -4.73 14.76 0.68
CA THR A 133 -3.39 14.34 0.27
C THR A 133 -2.74 13.42 1.30
N VAL A 134 -2.83 13.77 2.59
CA VAL A 134 -2.33 12.93 3.69
C VAL A 134 -3.00 11.56 3.68
N ILE A 135 -4.33 11.51 3.57
CA ILE A 135 -5.08 10.25 3.50
C ILE A 135 -4.65 9.43 2.28
N GLY A 136 -4.49 10.07 1.11
CA GLY A 136 -3.95 9.41 -0.08
C GLY A 136 -2.55 8.82 0.14
N CYS A 137 -1.65 9.56 0.77
CA CYS A 137 -0.30 9.09 1.10
C CYS A 137 -0.30 7.90 2.07
N ILE A 138 -1.23 7.86 3.02
CA ILE A 138 -1.37 6.70 3.92
C ILE A 138 -1.76 5.46 3.10
N PHE A 139 -2.76 5.57 2.23
CA PHE A 139 -3.22 4.45 1.42
C PHE A 139 -2.16 3.94 0.44
N CYS A 140 -1.37 4.84 -0.15
CA CYS A 140 -0.32 4.41 -1.08
C CYS A 140 0.84 3.67 -0.42
N LEU A 141 0.96 3.77 0.91
CA LEU A 141 1.98 3.11 1.73
C LEU A 141 1.39 1.98 2.59
N VAL A 142 0.17 1.50 2.29
CA VAL A 142 -0.52 0.45 3.07
C VAL A 142 0.25 -0.86 3.20
N TYR A 143 1.02 -1.20 2.18
CA TYR A 143 1.84 -2.40 2.16
C TYR A 143 3.20 -2.20 2.86
N VAL A 144 3.45 -1.01 3.40
CA VAL A 144 4.73 -0.59 3.97
C VAL A 144 4.51 0.32 5.18
N PRO A 145 3.85 -0.21 6.24
CA PRO A 145 3.38 0.60 7.35
C PRO A 145 4.50 1.40 8.05
N GLN A 146 5.75 0.90 8.03
CA GLN A 146 6.91 1.59 8.59
C GLN A 146 7.14 2.95 7.92
N ILE A 147 7.16 2.98 6.59
CA ILE A 147 7.39 4.20 5.82
C ILE A 147 6.15 5.10 5.89
N ALA A 148 4.96 4.51 5.84
CA ALA A 148 3.70 5.24 6.04
C ALA A 148 3.74 6.05 7.35
N LEU A 149 4.15 5.42 8.45
CA LEU A 149 4.20 6.05 9.76
C LEU A 149 5.25 7.15 9.84
N MET A 150 6.45 6.92 9.29
CA MET A 150 7.50 7.95 9.25
C MET A 150 7.10 9.15 8.41
N VAL A 151 6.59 8.93 7.20
CA VAL A 151 6.19 9.99 6.27
C VAL A 151 4.99 10.76 6.80
N ASN A 152 3.96 10.07 7.28
CA ASN A 152 2.78 10.71 7.86
C ASN A 152 3.14 11.51 9.12
N GLY A 153 3.97 10.94 10.00
CA GLY A 153 4.45 11.65 11.18
C GLY A 153 5.20 12.93 10.81
N LEU A 154 6.07 12.87 9.80
CA LEU A 154 6.81 14.02 9.30
C LEU A 154 5.87 15.09 8.71
N VAL A 155 4.95 14.69 7.83
CA VAL A 155 4.00 15.59 7.17
C VAL A 155 3.07 16.24 8.20
N MET A 156 2.47 15.45 9.09
CA MET A 156 1.55 15.97 10.10
C MET A 156 2.26 16.91 11.10
N THR A 157 3.49 16.58 11.51
CA THR A 157 4.27 17.47 12.36
C THR A 157 4.56 18.79 11.64
N SER A 158 4.95 18.74 10.36
CA SER A 158 5.23 19.92 9.56
C SER A 158 3.99 20.82 9.41
N VAL A 159 2.83 20.23 9.10
CA VAL A 159 1.54 20.94 8.99
C VAL A 159 1.14 21.58 10.31
N LEU A 160 1.25 20.83 11.42
CA LEU A 160 0.88 21.32 12.74
C LEU A 160 1.77 22.48 13.19
N VAL A 161 3.09 22.38 13.02
CA VAL A 161 4.05 23.45 13.33
C VAL A 161 3.76 24.70 12.49
N TYR A 162 3.48 24.53 11.19
CA TYR A 162 3.15 25.63 10.29
C TYR A 162 1.87 26.37 10.74
N TYR A 163 0.79 25.65 11.05
CA TYR A 163 -0.45 26.29 11.49
C TYR A 163 -0.39 26.87 12.91
N LEU A 164 0.43 26.29 13.80
CA LEU A 164 0.74 26.90 15.10
C LEU A 164 1.48 28.23 14.94
N TYR A 165 2.43 28.31 13.99
CA TYR A 165 3.16 29.54 13.71
C TYR A 165 2.25 30.65 13.17
N ILE A 166 1.26 30.31 12.33
CA ILE A 166 0.25 31.27 11.84
C ILE A 166 -0.66 31.79 12.96
N GLY A 167 -0.89 30.99 14.02
CA GLY A 167 -1.63 31.42 15.20
C GLY A 167 -3.16 31.49 15.02
N ASN A 168 -3.71 30.90 13.97
CA ASN A 168 -5.17 30.89 13.73
C ASN A 168 -5.83 29.66 14.37
N ALA A 169 -6.71 29.89 15.35
CA ALA A 169 -7.38 28.83 16.10
C ALA A 169 -8.20 27.85 15.22
N VAL A 170 -8.80 28.33 14.12
CA VAL A 170 -9.58 27.50 13.20
C VAL A 170 -8.66 26.56 12.43
N LEU A 171 -7.54 27.07 11.89
CA LEU A 171 -6.56 26.25 11.17
C LEU A 171 -5.89 25.22 12.08
N ILE A 172 -5.57 25.60 13.32
CA ILE A 172 -5.04 24.66 14.32
C ILE A 172 -6.06 23.56 14.62
N GLY A 173 -7.34 23.92 14.79
CA GLY A 173 -8.42 22.96 15.00
C GLY A 173 -8.57 21.97 13.83
N ILE A 174 -8.48 22.46 12.59
CA ILE A 174 -8.48 21.61 11.39
C ILE A 174 -7.26 20.69 11.39
N ALA A 175 -6.07 21.21 11.66
CA ALA A 175 -4.83 20.43 11.71
C ALA A 175 -4.90 19.27 12.72
N LEU A 176 -5.45 19.54 13.91
CA LEU A 176 -5.65 18.52 14.95
C LEU A 176 -6.69 17.47 14.53
N ASN A 177 -7.77 17.87 13.87
CA ASN A 177 -8.75 16.92 13.33
C ASN A 177 -8.12 16.02 12.26
N VAL A 178 -7.35 16.61 11.33
CA VAL A 178 -6.62 15.85 10.31
C VAL A 178 -5.60 14.92 10.96
N ALA A 179 -4.91 15.36 12.01
CA ALA A 179 -3.98 14.53 12.76
C ALA A 179 -4.69 13.31 13.38
N LEU A 180 -5.84 13.53 14.03
CA LEU A 180 -6.62 12.46 14.65
C LEU A 180 -7.14 11.47 13.61
N VAL A 181 -7.72 11.96 12.51
CA VAL A 181 -8.17 11.10 11.39
C VAL A 181 -6.98 10.32 10.81
N SER A 182 -5.84 10.97 10.60
CA SER A 182 -4.63 10.31 10.10
C SER A 182 -4.13 9.20 11.04
N ALA A 183 -4.22 9.40 12.36
CA ALA A 183 -3.83 8.42 13.36
C ALA A 183 -4.75 7.19 13.34
N VAL A 184 -6.07 7.41 13.24
CA VAL A 184 -7.05 6.32 13.06
C VAL A 184 -6.79 5.57 11.76
N MET A 185 -6.54 6.29 10.66
CA MET A 185 -6.24 5.68 9.36
C MET A 185 -4.96 4.85 9.39
N ILE A 186 -3.91 5.31 10.08
CA ILE A 186 -2.70 4.52 10.30
C ILE A 186 -3.01 3.26 11.12
N GLN A 187 -3.85 3.35 12.14
CA GLN A 187 -4.23 2.17 12.91
C GLN A 187 -4.97 1.14 12.05
N VAL A 188 -5.88 1.60 11.19
CA VAL A 188 -6.56 0.74 10.20
C VAL A 188 -5.55 0.13 9.23
N LEU A 189 -4.57 0.90 8.78
CA LEU A 189 -3.47 0.45 7.92
C LEU A 189 -2.71 -0.71 8.55
N LEU A 190 -2.30 -0.55 9.81
CA LEU A 190 -1.52 -1.52 10.56
C LEU A 190 -2.33 -2.81 10.76
N ASN A 191 -3.60 -2.69 11.13
CA ASN A 191 -4.50 -3.83 11.27
C ASN A 191 -4.73 -4.55 9.93
N SER A 192 -4.85 -3.80 8.84
CA SER A 192 -5.03 -4.37 7.50
C SER A 192 -3.79 -5.13 7.05
N PHE A 193 -2.59 -4.62 7.34
CA PHE A 193 -1.33 -5.29 7.05
C PHE A 193 -1.18 -6.59 7.87
N ASP A 194 -1.50 -6.56 9.16
CA ASP A 194 -1.52 -7.75 10.02
C ASP A 194 -2.45 -8.84 9.47
N GLY A 195 -3.65 -8.44 9.05
CA GLY A 195 -4.63 -9.34 8.44
C GLY A 195 -4.11 -9.95 7.13
N PHE A 196 -3.48 -9.15 6.28
CA PHE A 196 -2.90 -9.58 5.01
C PHE A 196 -1.76 -10.58 5.22
N ALA A 197 -0.82 -10.30 6.13
CA ALA A 197 0.29 -11.20 6.45
C ALA A 197 -0.21 -12.54 7.00
N THR A 198 -1.22 -12.51 7.88
CA THR A 198 -1.84 -13.71 8.44
C THR A 198 -2.51 -14.56 7.36
N LEU A 199 -3.20 -13.92 6.42
CA LEU A 199 -3.89 -14.59 5.32
C LEU A 199 -2.91 -15.30 4.38
N ILE A 200 -1.81 -14.63 4.01
CA ILE A 200 -0.81 -15.24 3.12
C ILE A 200 -0.11 -16.40 3.82
N ARG A 201 0.30 -16.25 5.07
CA ARG A 201 0.91 -17.34 5.84
C ARG A 201 -0.03 -18.54 5.95
N SER A 202 -1.33 -18.30 6.14
CA SER A 202 -2.33 -19.36 6.17
C SER A 202 -2.48 -20.07 4.82
N GLN A 203 -2.46 -19.33 3.70
CA GLN A 203 -2.48 -19.94 2.36
C GLN A 203 -1.22 -20.74 2.06
N ALA A 204 -0.04 -20.29 2.50
CA ALA A 204 1.22 -21.02 2.33
C ALA A 204 1.19 -22.36 3.10
N ILE A 205 0.67 -22.36 4.33
CA ILE A 205 0.49 -23.58 5.14
C ILE A 205 -0.50 -24.53 4.47
N LEU A 206 -1.64 -24.02 3.99
CA LEU A 206 -2.65 -24.83 3.31
C LEU A 206 -2.12 -25.44 2.01
N ALA A 207 -1.34 -24.69 1.23
CA ALA A 207 -0.71 -25.21 0.00
C ALA A 207 0.32 -26.31 0.31
N ALA A 208 1.11 -26.15 1.37
CA ALA A 208 2.05 -27.18 1.82
C ALA A 208 1.32 -28.45 2.27
N GLN A 209 0.24 -28.31 3.03
CA GLN A 209 -0.61 -29.43 3.45
C GLN A 209 -1.28 -30.13 2.27
N GLN A 210 -1.76 -29.37 1.27
CA GLN A 210 -2.35 -29.93 0.06
C GLN A 210 -1.33 -30.80 -0.69
N PHE A 211 -0.09 -30.32 -0.84
CA PHE A 211 0.98 -31.09 -1.48
C PHE A 211 1.31 -32.38 -0.72
N GLU A 212 1.35 -32.34 0.62
CA GLU A 212 1.52 -33.54 1.44
C GLU A 212 0.35 -34.51 1.29
N THR A 213 -0.90 -34.02 1.28
CA THR A 213 -2.08 -34.88 1.10
C THR A 213 -2.15 -35.50 -0.30
N GLU A 214 -1.76 -34.77 -1.35
CA GLU A 214 -1.65 -35.32 -2.70
C GLU A 214 -0.55 -36.38 -2.78
N ARG A 215 0.61 -36.13 -2.17
CA ARG A 215 1.71 -37.10 -2.11
C ARG A 215 1.29 -38.38 -1.37
N LEU A 216 0.69 -38.24 -0.19
CA LEU A 216 0.17 -39.37 0.59
C LEU A 216 -0.97 -40.08 -0.16
N GLY A 217 -1.79 -39.35 -0.92
CA GLY A 217 -2.82 -39.91 -1.78
C GLY A 217 -2.24 -40.77 -2.92
N LEU A 218 -1.20 -40.28 -3.59
CA LEU A 218 -0.48 -41.01 -4.63
C LEU A 218 0.22 -42.25 -4.09
N ASP A 219 0.88 -42.14 -2.92
CA ASP A 219 1.53 -43.28 -2.27
C ASP A 219 0.50 -44.33 -1.82
N ASN A 220 -0.64 -43.92 -1.25
CA ASN A 220 -1.74 -44.81 -0.91
C ASN A 220 -2.33 -45.51 -2.15
N ALA A 221 -2.52 -44.79 -3.26
CA ALA A 221 -2.99 -45.38 -4.51
C ALA A 221 -2.00 -46.43 -5.05
N ARG A 222 -0.69 -46.16 -4.96
CA ARG A 222 0.37 -47.08 -5.37
C ARG A 222 0.43 -48.34 -4.49
N LEU A 223 0.28 -48.20 -3.19
CA LEU A 223 0.21 -49.33 -2.24
C LEU A 223 -1.04 -50.18 -2.45
N ALA A 224 -2.19 -49.56 -2.76
CA ALA A 224 -3.43 -50.28 -3.05
C ALA A 224 -3.31 -51.15 -4.31
N LEU A 225 -2.65 -50.65 -5.35
CA LEU A 225 -2.40 -51.40 -6.58
C LEU A 225 -1.47 -52.61 -6.35
N THR A 226 -0.46 -52.47 -5.50
CA THR A 226 0.48 -53.56 -5.16
C THR A 226 -0.09 -54.59 -4.18
N ARG A 227 -1.00 -54.19 -3.27
CA ARG A 227 -1.71 -55.14 -2.37
C ARG A 227 -2.72 -56.04 -3.09
N ARG A 228 -3.33 -55.55 -4.17
CA ARG A 228 -4.38 -56.27 -4.92
C ARG A 228 -3.95 -57.67 -5.43
N PRO A 229 -2.77 -57.85 -6.05
CA PRO A 229 -2.30 -59.18 -6.45
C PRO A 229 -1.88 -60.07 -5.26
N ALA A 230 -1.34 -59.50 -4.17
CA ALA A 230 -0.97 -60.26 -2.97
C ALA A 230 -2.19 -60.87 -2.25
N ALA A 231 -3.29 -60.13 -2.17
CA ALA A 231 -4.55 -60.62 -1.61
C ALA A 231 -5.20 -61.72 -2.47
N ARG A 232 -5.06 -61.66 -3.81
CA ARG A 232 -5.51 -62.73 -4.72
C ARG A 232 -4.71 -64.02 -4.52
N ARG A 233 -3.38 -63.92 -4.45
CA ARG A 233 -2.47 -65.07 -4.26
C ARG A 233 -2.70 -65.79 -2.93
N GLY A 234 -3.00 -65.04 -1.86
CA GLY A 234 -3.35 -65.60 -0.55
C GLY A 234 -4.67 -66.38 -0.54
N ARG A 235 -5.68 -65.95 -1.31
CA ARG A 235 -6.96 -66.67 -1.45
C ARG A 235 -6.83 -67.97 -2.25
N GLU A 236 -6.04 -68.00 -3.32
CA GLU A 236 -5.82 -69.20 -4.12
C GLU A 236 -5.05 -70.28 -3.33
N SER A 237 -4.07 -69.87 -2.53
CA SER A 237 -3.29 -70.76 -1.66
C SER A 237 -4.12 -71.40 -0.54
N ALA A 238 -5.12 -70.68 -0.02
CA ALA A 238 -6.04 -71.20 1.01
C ALA A 238 -7.10 -72.15 0.43
N CYS A 239 -7.47 -71.98 -0.84
CA CYS A 239 -8.42 -72.87 -1.53
C CYS A 239 -7.76 -74.21 -1.92
N GLY A 240 -6.47 -74.20 -2.31
CA GLY A 240 -5.72 -75.41 -2.67
C GLY A 240 -5.31 -76.32 -1.51
N ARG A 241 -5.53 -75.93 -0.24
CA ARG A 241 -5.17 -76.72 0.95
C ARG A 241 -6.34 -77.45 1.61
N ARG A 242 -7.54 -77.40 1.02
CA ARG A 242 -8.76 -78.09 1.49
C ARG A 242 -9.16 -79.29 0.60
N GLY A 243 -8.30 -79.72 -0.31
CA GLY A 243 -8.47 -80.95 -1.10
C GLY A 243 -7.84 -82.14 -0.41
#